data_AF-A0A7X8WHG6-F1
#
_entry.id   AF-A0A7X8WHG6-F1
#
_cell.length_a   1.000
_cell.length_b   1.000
_cell.length_c   1.000
_cell.angle_alpha   90.00
_cell.angle_beta   90.00
_cell.angle_gamma   90.00
#
_symmetry.space_group_name_H-M   'P 1'
#
loop_
_entity.id
_entity.type
_entity.pdbx_description
1 polymer ?
#
loop_
_entity_poly.entity_id
_entity_poly.type
_entity_poly.pdbx_seq_one_letter_code
_entity_poly.pdbx_strand_id
1 'polypeptide(L)'
;MEPSKHEQQLNYALKKNKPRLLFPILNTVFAVAISAFLTVVAIKQKQPVWVYFVILFFLVIYPLSSWYNGYFSKKDARKRIYNVQEEAQQMLEYSKHLIRRTKYQLTEESHLDFLANYADSASNQKVTFNEKTKEFEPLSIVKNKKLALLTIGLSFAGVGIDPATKEVKGIMGMVPCSIWIKKKLTPPIAKPGSISVDFKDYAVDDEVIFQYRQKEDIYYDPKSGWLCFGTRKTTQIDEAVKIADDAILVIRNQDLVSIWVKASENIAFR
;
A
#
# COMPACT_ATOMS: atom_id res chain seq x y z
N MET A 1 16.80 29.24 13.62
CA MET A 1 15.53 28.51 13.81
C MET A 1 15.85 27.16 14.40
N GLU A 2 15.34 26.85 15.59
CA GLU A 2 15.47 25.49 16.14
C GLU A 2 14.64 24.51 15.30
N PRO A 3 15.14 23.29 15.05
CA PRO A 3 14.40 22.28 14.31
C PRO A 3 13.15 21.86 15.09
N SER A 4 12.06 21.63 14.37
CA SER A 4 10.79 21.19 14.95
C SER A 4 10.96 19.86 15.70
N LYS A 5 10.08 19.58 16.68
CA LYS A 5 10.09 18.30 17.44
C LYS A 5 10.10 17.07 16.51
N HIS A 6 9.40 17.15 15.38
CA HIS A 6 9.39 16.10 14.36
C HIS A 6 10.77 15.95 13.69
N GLU A 7 11.41 17.04 13.28
CA GLU A 7 12.74 17.01 12.67
C GLU A 7 13.79 16.45 13.64
N GLN A 8 13.69 16.78 14.93
CA GLN A 8 14.55 16.22 15.97
C GLN A 8 14.40 14.70 16.09
N GLN A 9 13.16 14.19 16.12
CA GLN A 9 12.89 12.75 16.19
C GLN A 9 13.37 12.01 14.94
N LEU A 10 13.16 12.59 13.76
CA LEU A 10 13.64 12.06 12.49
C LEU A 10 15.17 11.99 12.45
N ASN A 11 15.84 13.09 12.80
CA ASN A 11 17.30 13.16 12.81
C ASN A 11 17.90 12.16 13.80
N TYR A 12 17.25 11.98 14.96
CA TYR A 12 17.62 10.94 15.91
C TYR A 12 17.47 9.53 15.32
N ALA A 13 16.34 9.23 14.67
CA ALA A 13 16.09 7.93 14.05
C ALA A 13 17.08 7.62 12.91
N LEU A 14 17.39 8.61 12.06
CA LEU A 14 18.39 8.49 11.00
C LEU A 14 19.80 8.28 11.56
N LYS A 15 20.18 8.99 12.63
CA LYS A 15 21.47 8.83 13.32
C LYS A 15 21.59 7.44 13.96
N LYS A 16 20.54 6.96 14.62
CA LYS A 16 20.47 5.63 15.25
C LYS A 16 20.57 4.49 14.23
N ASN A 17 20.10 4.71 13.00
CA ASN A 17 20.09 3.73 11.92
C ASN A 17 21.19 3.93 10.87
N LYS A 18 22.24 4.71 11.19
CA LYS A 18 23.41 4.83 10.32
C LYS A 18 24.13 3.46 10.22
N PRO A 19 24.27 2.87 9.02
CA PRO A 19 24.97 1.59 8.86
C PRO A 19 26.44 1.73 9.27
N ARG A 20 26.95 0.77 10.04
CA ARG A 20 28.35 0.76 10.49
C ARG A 20 29.06 -0.43 9.88
N LEU A 21 30.12 -0.17 9.12
CA LEU A 21 30.93 -1.20 8.45
C LEU A 21 32.09 -1.70 9.31
N LEU A 22 32.60 -0.86 10.21
CA LEU A 22 33.82 -1.16 10.99
C LEU A 22 33.67 -2.44 11.84
N PHE A 23 32.62 -2.55 12.64
CA PHE A 23 32.42 -3.68 13.56
C PHE A 23 32.18 -5.02 12.85
N PRO A 24 31.32 -5.10 11.81
CA PRO A 24 31.16 -6.34 11.03
C PRO A 24 32.46 -6.82 10.37
N ILE A 25 33.24 -5.91 9.79
CA ILE A 25 34.53 -6.24 9.16
C ILE A 25 35.50 -6.77 10.21
N LEU A 26 35.64 -6.05 11.34
CA LEU A 26 36.53 -6.45 12.43
C LEU A 26 36.15 -7.83 12.99
N ASN A 27 34.86 -8.08 13.22
CA ASN A 27 34.35 -9.37 13.68
C ASN A 27 34.59 -10.51 12.67
N THR A 28 34.55 -10.21 11.37
CA THR A 28 34.87 -11.18 10.32
C THR A 28 36.35 -11.56 10.37
N VAL A 29 37.24 -10.57 10.49
CA VAL A 29 38.69 -10.80 10.62
C VAL A 29 39.02 -11.62 11.87
N PHE A 30 38.43 -11.27 13.03
CA PHE A 30 38.61 -12.05 14.26
C PHE A 30 38.07 -13.48 14.15
N ALA A 31 36.91 -13.68 13.53
CA ALA A 31 36.35 -15.02 13.33
C ALA A 31 37.28 -15.91 12.50
N VAL A 32 37.86 -15.38 11.43
CA VAL A 32 38.84 -16.10 10.60
C VAL A 32 40.10 -16.43 11.39
N ALA A 33 40.64 -15.46 12.15
CA ALA A 33 41.84 -15.66 12.95
C ALA A 33 41.65 -16.73 14.05
N ILE A 34 40.53 -16.66 14.77
CA ILE A 34 40.16 -17.64 15.81
C ILE A 34 39.94 -19.02 15.18
N SER A 35 39.23 -19.10 14.06
CA SER A 35 38.99 -20.35 13.37
C SER A 35 40.29 -21.00 12.88
N ALA A 36 41.22 -20.22 12.32
CA ALA A 36 42.54 -20.72 11.93
C ALA A 36 43.31 -21.28 13.13
N PHE A 37 43.32 -20.56 14.26
CA PHE A 37 43.94 -21.02 15.50
C PHE A 37 43.31 -22.32 16.02
N LEU A 38 41.97 -22.38 16.12
CA LEU A 38 41.24 -23.56 16.58
C LEU A 38 41.48 -24.76 15.66
N THR A 39 41.57 -24.53 14.35
CA THR A 39 41.89 -25.58 13.37
C THR A 39 43.29 -26.15 13.61
N VAL A 40 44.30 -25.30 13.83
CA VAL A 40 45.67 -25.74 14.14
C VAL A 40 45.72 -26.54 15.44
N VAL A 41 45.01 -26.09 16.48
CA VAL A 41 44.93 -26.80 17.77
C VAL A 41 44.24 -28.15 17.60
N ALA A 42 43.13 -28.22 16.87
CA ALA A 42 42.39 -29.45 16.60
C ALA A 42 43.25 -30.49 15.85
N ILE A 43 44.08 -30.04 14.89
CA ILE A 43 45.04 -30.90 14.18
C ILE A 43 46.08 -31.45 15.16
N LYS A 44 46.70 -30.59 15.98
CA LYS A 44 47.73 -31.00 16.95
C LYS A 44 47.20 -32.01 17.98
N GLN A 45 45.94 -31.87 18.38
CA GLN A 45 45.30 -32.76 19.36
C GLN A 45 44.62 -33.99 18.74
N LYS A 46 44.71 -34.18 17.41
CA LYS A 46 44.06 -35.29 16.68
C LYS A 46 42.55 -35.37 16.97
N GLN A 47 41.89 -34.22 17.01
CA GLN A 47 40.45 -34.13 17.25
C GLN A 47 39.66 -34.78 16.08
N PRO A 48 38.47 -35.34 16.36
CA PRO A 48 37.63 -35.96 15.34
C PRO A 48 37.08 -34.95 14.34
N VAL A 49 36.77 -35.43 13.13
CA VAL A 49 36.41 -34.59 11.97
C VAL A 49 35.20 -33.66 12.22
N TRP A 50 34.26 -34.06 13.08
CA TRP A 50 33.08 -33.25 13.40
C TRP A 50 33.40 -31.89 14.05
N VAL A 51 34.54 -31.78 14.75
CA VAL A 51 34.97 -30.52 15.37
C VAL A 51 35.23 -29.43 14.33
N TYR A 52 35.77 -29.78 13.15
CA TYR A 52 36.01 -28.83 12.07
C TYR A 52 34.71 -28.29 11.46
N PHE A 53 33.65 -29.11 11.40
CA PHE A 53 32.33 -28.66 10.96
C PHE A 53 31.74 -27.62 11.93
N VAL A 54 31.92 -27.83 13.24
CA VAL A 54 31.47 -26.87 14.25
C VAL A 54 32.25 -25.55 14.13
N ILE A 55 33.57 -25.61 13.97
CA ILE A 55 34.42 -24.42 13.76
C ILE A 55 33.96 -23.64 12.52
N LEU A 56 33.73 -24.33 11.39
CA LEU A 56 33.25 -23.72 10.15
C LEU A 56 31.88 -23.05 10.33
N PHE A 57 30.96 -23.72 11.05
CA PHE A 57 29.63 -23.19 11.34
C PHE A 57 29.69 -21.88 12.13
N PHE A 58 30.54 -21.80 13.16
CA PHE A 58 30.76 -20.57 13.92
C PHE A 58 31.44 -19.47 13.09
N LEU A 59 32.37 -19.83 12.20
CA LEU A 59 33.01 -18.88 11.27
C LEU A 59 31.99 -18.22 10.34
N VAL A 60 30.90 -18.91 9.99
CA VAL A 60 29.88 -18.37 9.09
C VAL A 60 28.82 -17.56 9.85
N ILE A 61 28.27 -18.11 10.95
CA ILE A 61 27.14 -17.50 11.65
C ILE A 61 27.52 -16.22 12.40
N TYR A 62 28.67 -16.20 13.06
CA TYR A 62 29.06 -15.04 13.86
C TYR A 62 29.26 -13.77 13.01
N PRO A 63 30.02 -13.80 11.89
CA PRO A 63 30.11 -12.68 10.97
C PRO A 63 28.76 -12.34 10.34
N LEU A 64 27.97 -13.32 9.89
CA LEU A 64 26.65 -13.06 9.31
C LEU A 64 25.74 -12.28 10.26
N SER A 65 25.68 -12.69 11.53
CA SER A 65 24.91 -11.99 12.57
C SER A 65 25.41 -10.56 12.76
N SER A 66 26.74 -10.36 12.79
CA SER A 66 27.32 -9.03 12.93
C SER A 66 27.02 -8.13 11.73
N TRP A 67 27.14 -8.64 10.51
CA TRP A 67 26.78 -7.94 9.27
C TRP A 67 25.29 -7.60 9.21
N TYR A 68 24.43 -8.55 9.60
CA TYR A 68 23.00 -8.34 9.64
C TYR A 68 22.62 -7.21 10.60
N ASN A 69 23.07 -7.28 11.85
CA ASN A 69 22.73 -6.31 12.89
C ASN A 69 23.40 -4.94 12.69
N GLY A 70 24.67 -4.93 12.24
CA GLY A 70 25.46 -3.71 12.10
C GLY A 70 25.21 -2.94 10.80
N TYR A 71 24.86 -3.64 9.72
CA TYR A 71 24.74 -3.05 8.39
C TYR A 71 23.38 -3.27 7.74
N PHE A 72 22.98 -4.52 7.47
CA PHE A 72 21.78 -4.80 6.65
C PHE A 72 20.49 -4.31 7.30
N SER A 73 20.24 -4.70 8.56
CA SER A 73 19.06 -4.26 9.32
C SER A 73 18.99 -2.72 9.43
N LYS A 74 20.14 -2.08 9.59
CA LYS A 74 20.26 -0.61 9.69
C LYS A 74 19.97 0.07 8.35
N LYS A 75 20.50 -0.48 7.26
CA LYS A 75 20.27 0.00 5.89
C LYS A 75 18.79 -0.10 5.53
N ASP A 76 18.16 -1.23 5.84
CA ASP A 76 16.73 -1.46 5.59
C ASP A 76 15.86 -0.52 6.42
N ALA A 77 16.14 -0.37 7.72
CA ALA A 77 15.41 0.56 8.58
C ALA A 77 15.50 2.01 8.09
N ARG A 78 16.69 2.43 7.62
CA ARG A 78 16.88 3.77 7.09
C ARG A 78 16.13 4.00 5.79
N LYS A 79 16.12 3.00 4.90
CA LYS A 79 15.34 3.04 3.66
C LYS A 79 13.84 3.20 3.93
N ARG A 80 13.30 2.44 4.88
CA ARG A 80 11.89 2.58 5.30
C ARG A 80 11.57 3.99 5.78
N ILE A 81 12.46 4.62 6.56
CA ILE A 81 12.28 6.01 7.01
C ILE A 81 12.15 6.95 5.79
N TYR A 82 13.08 6.86 4.83
CA TYR A 82 13.03 7.71 3.64
C TYR A 82 11.75 7.51 2.82
N ASN A 83 11.29 6.28 2.67
CA ASN A 83 10.09 6.00 1.88
C ASN A 83 8.80 6.50 2.57
N VAL A 84 8.73 6.43 3.91
CA VAL A 84 7.65 7.07 4.67
C VAL A 84 7.68 8.59 4.47
N GLN A 85 8.87 9.22 4.46
CA GLN A 85 8.97 10.66 4.26
C GLN A 85 8.58 11.09 2.84
N GLU A 86 9.03 10.34 1.82
CA GLU A 86 8.69 10.58 0.43
C GLU A 86 7.17 10.49 0.23
N GLU A 87 6.55 9.43 0.73
CA GLU A 87 5.10 9.25 0.60
C GLU A 87 4.32 10.31 1.40
N ALA A 88 4.79 10.70 2.59
CA ALA A 88 4.18 11.80 3.35
C ALA A 88 4.26 13.14 2.61
N GLN A 89 5.35 13.41 1.89
CA GLN A 89 5.49 14.60 1.06
C GLN A 89 4.53 14.55 -0.14
N GLN A 90 4.41 13.39 -0.80
CA GLN A 90 3.46 13.17 -1.90
C GLN A 90 2.01 13.39 -1.42
N MET A 91 1.64 12.83 -0.27
CA MET A 91 0.32 13.06 0.34
C MET A 91 0.07 14.54 0.61
N LEU A 92 1.07 15.25 1.15
CA LEU A 92 0.94 16.68 1.44
C LEU A 92 0.73 17.47 0.16
N GLU A 93 1.48 17.18 -0.89
CA GLU A 93 1.34 17.82 -2.19
C GLU A 93 -0.03 17.52 -2.81
N TYR A 94 -0.46 16.26 -2.81
CA TYR A 94 -1.79 15.84 -3.26
C TYR A 94 -2.92 16.53 -2.48
N SER A 95 -2.79 16.62 -1.16
CA SER A 95 -3.79 17.25 -0.29
C SER A 95 -3.99 18.74 -0.60
N LYS A 96 -2.94 19.46 -1.02
CA LYS A 96 -3.04 20.87 -1.42
C LYS A 96 -3.97 21.06 -2.62
N HIS A 97 -3.99 20.11 -3.55
CA HIS A 97 -4.91 20.12 -4.69
C HIS A 97 -6.36 19.86 -4.26
N LEU A 98 -6.57 19.02 -3.24
CA LEU A 98 -7.89 18.67 -2.73
C LEU A 98 -8.49 19.72 -1.78
N ILE A 99 -7.70 20.58 -1.16
CA ILE A 99 -8.18 21.58 -0.18
C ILE A 99 -9.18 22.57 -0.81
N ARG A 100 -9.06 22.86 -2.11
CA ARG A 100 -9.92 23.83 -2.80
C ARG A 100 -11.28 23.26 -3.21
N ARG A 101 -11.48 21.95 -3.09
CA ARG A 101 -12.71 21.26 -3.50
C ARG A 101 -13.75 21.27 -2.38
N THR A 102 -15.03 21.31 -2.75
CA THR A 102 -16.14 21.10 -1.82
C THR A 102 -16.07 19.67 -1.27
N LYS A 103 -16.20 19.51 0.06
CA LYS A 103 -16.10 18.22 0.74
C LYS A 103 -17.38 17.94 1.50
N TYR A 104 -17.96 16.77 1.26
CA TYR A 104 -19.05 16.23 2.05
C TYR A 104 -18.57 15.03 2.83
N GLN A 105 -18.84 15.03 4.14
CA GLN A 105 -18.60 13.88 4.99
C GLN A 105 -19.89 13.08 5.09
N LEU A 106 -19.87 11.86 4.54
CA LEU A 106 -21.01 10.96 4.55
C LEU A 106 -21.03 10.17 5.86
N THR A 107 -22.20 10.07 6.48
CA THR A 107 -22.45 9.28 7.70
C THR A 107 -23.34 8.08 7.36
N GLU A 108 -23.65 7.21 8.34
CA GLU A 108 -24.58 6.10 8.13
C GLU A 108 -26.00 6.56 7.75
N GLU A 109 -26.40 7.76 8.21
CA GLU A 109 -27.68 8.38 7.93
C GLU A 109 -27.68 9.20 6.62
N SER A 110 -26.50 9.55 6.12
CA SER A 110 -26.31 10.34 4.91
C SER A 110 -25.44 9.57 3.91
N HIS A 111 -26.05 8.59 3.24
CA HIS A 111 -25.43 7.75 2.23
C HIS A 111 -25.94 8.09 0.83
N LEU A 112 -25.06 7.96 -0.16
CA LEU A 112 -25.41 7.95 -1.58
C LEU A 112 -26.01 6.58 -1.92
N ASP A 113 -26.95 6.53 -2.87
CA ASP A 113 -27.49 5.25 -3.33
C ASP A 113 -26.76 4.79 -4.59
N PHE A 114 -26.31 3.54 -4.59
CA PHE A 114 -25.62 2.89 -5.70
C PHE A 114 -26.54 1.87 -6.34
N LEU A 115 -26.76 2.01 -7.65
CA LEU A 115 -27.64 1.16 -8.43
C LEU A 115 -26.79 0.42 -9.47
N ALA A 116 -26.84 -0.91 -9.43
CA ALA A 116 -26.14 -1.78 -10.36
C ALA A 116 -26.94 -1.95 -11.66
N ASN A 117 -26.30 -1.69 -12.80
CA ASN A 117 -26.86 -1.88 -14.13
C ASN A 117 -26.06 -2.98 -14.85
N TYR A 118 -26.55 -4.21 -14.84
CA TYR A 118 -25.84 -5.35 -15.44
C TYR A 118 -25.88 -5.32 -16.97
N ALA A 119 -24.79 -5.77 -17.59
CA ALA A 119 -24.64 -5.85 -19.04
C ALA A 119 -23.99 -7.17 -19.44
N ASP A 120 -24.04 -7.50 -20.74
CA ASP A 120 -23.43 -8.72 -21.28
C ASP A 120 -21.89 -8.68 -21.26
N SER A 121 -21.30 -7.47 -21.28
CA SER A 121 -19.85 -7.26 -21.27
C SER A 121 -19.46 -6.06 -20.41
N ALA A 122 -18.28 -6.13 -19.77
CA ALA A 122 -17.74 -5.03 -18.98
C ALA A 122 -17.04 -4.03 -19.90
N SER A 123 -16.73 -2.85 -19.39
CA SER A 123 -15.83 -1.93 -20.08
C SER A 123 -14.45 -2.60 -20.26
N ASN A 124 -13.95 -2.61 -21.50
CA ASN A 124 -12.60 -3.11 -21.84
C ASN A 124 -11.46 -2.19 -21.35
N GLN A 125 -11.79 -1.15 -20.57
CA GLN A 125 -10.82 -0.22 -20.05
C GLN A 125 -10.07 -0.83 -18.86
N LYS A 126 -8.77 -0.55 -18.75
CA LYS A 126 -7.92 -1.02 -17.65
C LYS A 126 -7.60 0.10 -16.68
N VAL A 127 -7.67 -0.24 -15.39
CA VAL A 127 -7.23 0.68 -14.35
C VAL A 127 -5.72 0.64 -14.28
N THR A 128 -5.08 1.81 -14.32
CA THR A 128 -3.63 1.91 -14.21
C THR A 128 -3.26 2.48 -12.84
N PHE A 129 -2.39 1.78 -12.12
CA PHE A 129 -1.78 2.27 -10.89
C PHE A 129 -0.35 2.74 -11.15
N ASN A 130 -0.09 4.02 -10.90
CA ASN A 130 1.24 4.59 -11.03
C ASN A 130 2.02 4.38 -9.74
N GLU A 131 2.97 3.44 -9.74
CA GLU A 131 3.77 3.12 -8.55
C GLU A 131 4.68 4.26 -8.07
N LYS A 132 4.97 5.27 -8.89
CA LYS A 132 5.80 6.41 -8.48
C LYS A 132 4.97 7.45 -7.72
N THR A 133 3.82 7.81 -8.25
CA THR A 133 2.92 8.81 -7.64
C THR A 133 1.95 8.19 -6.63
N LYS A 134 1.82 6.86 -6.62
CA LYS A 134 0.85 6.11 -5.82
C LYS A 134 -0.60 6.44 -6.17
N GLU A 135 -0.84 6.80 -7.43
CA GLU A 135 -2.14 7.23 -7.90
C GLU A 135 -2.76 6.21 -8.84
N PHE A 136 -4.07 6.01 -8.67
CA PHE A 136 -4.90 5.47 -9.73
C PHE A 136 -5.20 6.55 -10.74
N GLU A 137 -4.80 6.30 -11.98
CA GLU A 137 -5.20 7.13 -13.10
C GLU A 137 -6.65 6.76 -13.46
N PRO A 138 -7.57 7.74 -13.53
CA PRO A 138 -8.95 7.45 -13.88
C PRO A 138 -9.02 6.77 -15.25
N LEU A 139 -9.88 5.76 -15.31
CA LEU A 139 -10.36 5.16 -16.55
C LEU A 139 -10.97 6.28 -17.41
N SER A 140 -10.25 6.70 -18.46
CA SER A 140 -10.60 7.81 -19.36
C SER A 140 -10.44 9.23 -18.77
N ILE A 141 -9.23 9.79 -18.81
CA ILE A 141 -9.09 11.24 -18.90
C ILE A 141 -9.48 11.65 -20.32
N VAL A 142 -10.73 12.06 -20.52
CA VAL A 142 -10.92 13.25 -21.37
C VAL A 142 -10.30 14.38 -20.57
N LYS A 143 -9.19 14.96 -21.06
CA LYS A 143 -8.53 16.09 -20.37
C LYS A 143 -9.59 17.11 -19.96
N ASN A 144 -9.61 17.47 -18.68
CA ASN A 144 -10.50 18.46 -18.06
C ASN A 144 -11.93 18.02 -17.72
N LYS A 145 -12.28 16.72 -17.75
CA LYS A 145 -13.58 16.30 -17.23
C LYS A 145 -13.56 16.30 -15.70
N LYS A 146 -14.40 17.13 -15.11
CA LYS A 146 -14.55 17.28 -13.66
C LYS A 146 -15.36 16.12 -13.11
N LEU A 147 -14.73 15.25 -12.32
CA LEU A 147 -15.37 14.11 -11.68
C LEU A 147 -15.53 14.38 -10.18
N ALA A 148 -16.64 13.93 -9.62
CA ALA A 148 -16.78 13.80 -8.17
C ALA A 148 -15.98 12.58 -7.71
N LEU A 149 -15.31 12.69 -6.56
CA LEU A 149 -14.52 11.62 -5.97
C LEU A 149 -15.19 11.13 -4.69
N LEU A 150 -15.49 9.83 -4.62
CA LEU A 150 -15.90 9.16 -3.40
C LEU A 150 -14.75 8.35 -2.84
N THR A 151 -14.18 8.77 -1.70
CA THR A 151 -13.10 8.04 -1.03
C THR A 151 -13.64 7.08 0.03
N ILE A 152 -13.04 5.90 0.16
CA ILE A 152 -13.32 4.95 1.25
C ILE A 152 -12.10 4.86 2.17
N GLY A 153 -12.35 4.86 3.48
CA GLY A 153 -11.30 4.75 4.50
C GLY A 153 -10.41 5.99 4.56
N LEU A 154 -9.18 5.82 5.07
CA LEU A 154 -8.17 6.88 5.16
C LEU A 154 -7.43 7.16 3.84
N SER A 155 -8.02 6.79 2.70
CA SER A 155 -7.40 7.01 1.39
C SER A 155 -7.81 8.33 0.74
N PHE A 156 -6.99 8.80 -0.20
CA PHE A 156 -7.36 9.86 -1.14
C PHE A 156 -7.78 9.30 -2.50
N ALA A 157 -8.10 8.00 -2.54
CA ALA A 157 -8.51 7.28 -3.73
C ALA A 157 -9.89 6.67 -3.52
N GLY A 158 -10.56 6.37 -4.63
CA GLY A 158 -11.82 5.67 -4.60
C GLY A 158 -12.53 5.82 -5.93
N VAL A 159 -13.84 5.97 -5.90
CA VAL A 159 -14.67 5.94 -7.10
C VAL A 159 -14.76 7.34 -7.71
N GLY A 160 -14.39 7.46 -8.98
CA GLY A 160 -14.64 8.65 -9.80
C GLY A 160 -16.05 8.56 -10.41
N ILE A 161 -16.88 9.55 -10.14
CA ILE A 161 -18.28 9.62 -10.57
C ILE A 161 -18.44 10.84 -11.46
N ASP A 162 -19.07 10.67 -12.61
CA ASP A 162 -19.43 11.79 -13.49
C ASP A 162 -20.70 12.46 -12.98
N PRO A 163 -20.65 13.73 -12.52
CA PRO A 163 -21.81 14.40 -11.94
C PRO A 163 -22.99 14.52 -12.90
N ALA A 164 -22.72 14.67 -14.21
CA ALA A 164 -23.76 14.89 -15.21
C ALA A 164 -24.50 13.59 -15.58
N THR A 165 -23.75 12.49 -15.74
CA THR A 165 -24.34 11.19 -16.07
C THR A 165 -24.71 10.37 -14.84
N LYS A 166 -24.27 10.80 -13.65
CA LYS A 166 -24.38 10.08 -12.39
C LYS A 166 -23.75 8.67 -12.43
N GLU A 167 -22.85 8.42 -13.38
CA GLU A 167 -22.27 7.11 -13.60
C GLU A 167 -20.85 7.03 -13.04
N VAL A 168 -20.52 5.89 -12.44
CA VAL A 168 -19.15 5.54 -12.07
C VAL A 168 -18.30 5.39 -13.31
N LYS A 169 -17.24 6.20 -13.42
CA LYS A 169 -16.29 6.16 -14.55
C LYS A 169 -15.04 5.37 -14.25
N GLY A 170 -14.73 5.11 -12.98
CA GLY A 170 -13.59 4.26 -12.62
C GLY A 170 -13.06 4.49 -11.22
N ILE A 171 -11.85 4.00 -10.98
CA ILE A 171 -11.10 4.25 -9.75
C ILE A 171 -10.07 5.33 -10.00
N MET A 172 -9.96 6.30 -9.09
CA MET A 172 -9.01 7.40 -9.22
C MET A 172 -8.48 7.86 -7.86
N GLY A 173 -7.36 8.57 -7.91
CA GLY A 173 -6.79 9.28 -6.77
C GLY A 173 -5.63 8.55 -6.09
N MET A 174 -5.03 9.21 -5.10
CA MET A 174 -3.81 8.74 -4.45
C MET A 174 -4.14 7.74 -3.33
N VAL A 175 -3.52 6.56 -3.37
CA VAL A 175 -3.56 5.60 -2.27
C VAL A 175 -2.14 5.27 -1.80
N PRO A 176 -1.73 5.79 -0.63
CA PRO A 176 -0.40 5.50 -0.09
C PRO A 176 -0.25 4.02 0.25
N CYS A 177 0.90 3.44 -0.08
CA CYS A 177 1.24 2.07 0.25
C CYS A 177 1.49 1.85 1.75
N SER A 178 1.81 2.90 2.53
CA SER A 178 2.05 2.78 3.98
C SER A 178 0.82 2.33 4.78
N ILE A 179 -0.39 2.59 4.27
CA ILE A 179 -1.64 2.22 4.95
C ILE A 179 -2.19 0.86 4.50
N TRP A 180 -1.49 0.15 3.61
CA TRP A 180 -1.93 -1.14 3.08
C TRP A 180 -1.64 -2.28 4.04
N ILE A 181 -2.69 -3.01 4.42
CA ILE A 181 -2.60 -4.21 5.25
C ILE A 181 -2.42 -5.43 4.35
N LYS A 182 -1.26 -6.07 4.45
CA LYS A 182 -0.96 -7.29 3.69
C LYS A 182 -1.88 -8.43 4.10
N LYS A 183 -2.65 -8.95 3.15
CA LYS A 183 -3.55 -10.08 3.36
C LYS A 183 -3.76 -10.85 2.07
N LYS A 184 -3.92 -12.18 2.16
CA LYS A 184 -4.42 -12.97 1.04
C LYS A 184 -5.85 -12.50 0.72
N LEU A 185 -6.06 -12.07 -0.51
CA LEU A 185 -7.34 -11.60 -1.00
C LEU A 185 -7.98 -12.66 -1.91
N THR A 186 -9.30 -12.65 -1.96
CA THR A 186 -10.08 -13.49 -2.86
C THR A 186 -11.16 -12.58 -3.42
N PRO A 187 -10.96 -12.01 -4.62
CA PRO A 187 -11.92 -11.07 -5.19
C PRO A 187 -13.27 -11.76 -5.38
N PRO A 188 -14.39 -11.05 -5.20
CA PRO A 188 -15.70 -11.62 -5.37
C PRO A 188 -15.96 -12.01 -6.84
N ILE A 189 -16.82 -13.00 -7.04
CA ILE A 189 -17.31 -13.36 -8.38
C ILE A 189 -18.27 -12.25 -8.81
N ALA A 190 -17.85 -11.46 -9.81
CA ALA A 190 -18.55 -10.27 -10.23
C ALA A 190 -19.18 -10.44 -11.62
N LYS A 191 -20.36 -9.83 -11.81
CA LYS A 191 -21.02 -9.75 -13.12
C LYS A 191 -20.65 -8.45 -13.82
N PRO A 192 -20.44 -8.46 -15.15
CA PRO A 192 -20.23 -7.23 -15.90
C PRO A 192 -21.40 -6.24 -15.75
N GLY A 193 -21.08 -4.95 -15.65
CA GLY A 193 -22.09 -3.90 -15.58
C GLY A 193 -21.51 -2.51 -15.32
N SER A 194 -22.38 -1.52 -15.20
CA SER A 194 -22.06 -0.18 -14.73
C SER A 194 -22.80 0.12 -13.42
N ILE A 195 -22.40 1.20 -12.76
CA ILE A 195 -23.04 1.65 -11.52
C ILE A 195 -23.43 3.11 -11.68
N SER A 196 -24.69 3.41 -11.40
CA SER A 196 -25.19 4.76 -11.24
C SER A 196 -25.31 5.14 -9.78
N VAL A 197 -25.12 6.41 -9.47
CA VAL A 197 -25.11 6.96 -8.12
C VAL A 197 -26.20 8.00 -7.99
N ASP A 198 -27.09 7.86 -7.03
CA ASP A 198 -27.98 8.94 -6.64
C ASP A 198 -27.33 9.81 -5.56
N PHE A 199 -27.12 11.07 -5.89
CA PHE A 199 -26.57 12.07 -4.97
C PHE A 199 -27.58 12.58 -3.95
N LYS A 200 -28.85 12.18 -4.03
CA LYS A 200 -29.92 12.63 -3.12
C LYS A 200 -29.93 14.17 -3.04
N ASP A 201 -29.81 14.72 -1.83
CA ASP A 201 -29.85 16.14 -1.55
C ASP A 201 -28.50 16.87 -1.72
N TYR A 202 -27.44 16.16 -2.13
CA TYR A 202 -26.14 16.78 -2.34
C TYR A 202 -26.06 17.49 -3.68
N ALA A 203 -25.69 18.78 -3.64
CA ALA A 203 -25.37 19.55 -4.83
C ALA A 203 -23.99 19.11 -5.38
N VAL A 204 -23.97 18.55 -6.59
CA VAL A 204 -22.76 18.05 -7.25
C VAL A 204 -22.61 18.72 -8.60
N ASP A 205 -22.18 19.98 -8.55
CA ASP A 205 -22.11 20.84 -9.74
C ASP A 205 -20.67 20.91 -10.31
N ASP A 206 -19.68 20.42 -9.55
CA ASP A 206 -18.24 20.51 -9.84
C ASP A 206 -17.46 19.32 -9.21
N GLU A 207 -16.12 19.41 -9.14
CA GLU A 207 -15.21 18.46 -8.47
C GLU A 207 -15.43 18.43 -6.95
N VAL A 208 -16.43 17.67 -6.53
CA VAL A 208 -16.76 17.42 -5.13
C VAL A 208 -16.02 16.18 -4.60
N ILE A 209 -15.69 16.17 -3.31
CA ILE A 209 -15.16 15.00 -2.61
C ILE A 209 -16.16 14.52 -1.57
N PHE A 210 -16.60 13.28 -1.71
CA PHE A 210 -17.35 12.56 -0.70
C PHE A 210 -16.39 11.70 0.12
N GLN A 211 -16.29 11.97 1.42
CA GLN A 211 -15.49 11.17 2.34
C GLN A 211 -16.39 10.14 3.02
N TYR A 212 -16.20 8.87 2.68
CA TYR A 212 -17.04 7.78 3.14
C TYR A 212 -16.27 6.78 4.00
N ARG A 213 -16.95 6.24 5.02
CA ARG A 213 -16.47 5.14 5.88
C ARG A 213 -14.98 5.29 6.27
N GLN A 214 -14.62 6.43 6.86
CA GLN A 214 -13.21 6.82 7.13
C GLN A 214 -12.42 5.84 8.03
N LYS A 215 -13.11 4.92 8.71
CA LYS A 215 -12.49 3.91 9.59
C LYS A 215 -12.15 2.60 8.88
N GLU A 216 -12.49 2.48 7.60
CA GLU A 216 -12.22 1.27 6.82
C GLU A 216 -10.75 1.12 6.47
N ASP A 217 -10.30 -0.12 6.52
CA ASP A 217 -8.96 -0.55 6.17
C ASP A 217 -8.79 -0.70 4.64
N ILE A 218 -7.54 -0.71 4.21
CA ILE A 218 -7.15 -1.04 2.84
C ILE A 218 -6.30 -2.30 2.88
N TYR A 219 -6.76 -3.35 2.23
CA TYR A 219 -6.06 -4.62 2.18
C TYR A 219 -5.38 -4.82 0.83
N TYR A 220 -4.18 -5.40 0.84
CA TYR A 220 -3.38 -5.67 -0.36
C TYR A 220 -2.89 -7.12 -0.37
N ASP A 221 -3.02 -7.79 -1.51
CA ASP A 221 -2.41 -9.10 -1.77
C ASP A 221 -1.21 -8.99 -2.70
N PRO A 222 0.03 -9.13 -2.18
CA PRO A 222 1.24 -9.05 -3.01
C PRO A 222 1.32 -10.07 -4.13
N LYS A 223 0.62 -11.21 -4.01
CA LYS A 223 0.69 -12.27 -5.02
C LYS A 223 -0.20 -12.00 -6.22
N SER A 224 -1.35 -11.38 -6.02
CA SER A 224 -2.35 -11.17 -7.07
C SER A 224 -2.45 -9.71 -7.53
N GLY A 225 -1.88 -8.78 -6.76
CA GLY A 225 -1.94 -7.35 -7.05
C GLY A 225 -3.28 -6.69 -6.69
N TRP A 226 -4.21 -7.43 -6.11
CA TRP A 226 -5.50 -6.89 -5.69
C TRP A 226 -5.36 -5.98 -4.47
N LEU A 227 -6.08 -4.87 -4.52
CA LEU A 227 -6.39 -3.98 -3.42
C LEU A 227 -7.89 -4.05 -3.13
N CYS A 228 -8.24 -4.02 -1.84
CA CYS A 228 -9.61 -3.94 -1.36
C CYS A 228 -9.73 -2.77 -0.40
N PHE A 229 -10.54 -1.78 -0.75
CA PHE A 229 -10.93 -0.66 0.12
C PHE A 229 -12.25 -1.05 0.78
N GLY A 230 -12.31 -1.07 2.11
CA GLY A 230 -13.53 -1.45 2.83
C GLY A 230 -13.64 -2.95 3.12
N THR A 231 -14.86 -3.46 3.14
CA THR A 231 -15.15 -4.80 3.64
C THR A 231 -14.64 -5.89 2.69
N ARG A 232 -13.73 -6.71 3.19
CA ARG A 232 -13.09 -7.80 2.43
C ARG A 232 -13.94 -9.07 2.27
N LYS A 233 -14.90 -9.31 3.17
CA LYS A 233 -15.75 -10.51 3.14
C LYS A 233 -17.07 -10.17 2.46
N THR A 234 -17.33 -10.78 1.32
CA THR A 234 -18.63 -10.66 0.66
C THR A 234 -19.63 -11.67 1.22
N THR A 235 -20.91 -11.32 1.10
CA THR A 235 -22.06 -12.14 1.50
C THR A 235 -22.95 -12.42 0.29
N GLN A 236 -23.94 -13.31 0.43
CA GLN A 236 -24.82 -13.68 -0.69
C GLN A 236 -25.77 -12.56 -1.12
N ILE A 237 -26.01 -11.58 -0.25
CA ILE A 237 -26.83 -10.40 -0.55
C ILE A 237 -26.01 -9.29 -1.23
N ASP A 238 -24.71 -9.51 -1.45
CA ASP A 238 -23.83 -8.52 -2.08
C ASP A 238 -23.92 -8.60 -3.60
N GLU A 239 -24.06 -7.42 -4.21
CA GLU A 239 -24.03 -7.21 -5.65
C GLU A 239 -22.61 -6.81 -6.07
N ALA A 240 -21.85 -7.78 -6.58
CA ALA A 240 -20.51 -7.55 -7.11
C ALA A 240 -20.58 -7.21 -8.61
N VAL A 241 -20.27 -5.96 -8.95
CA VAL A 241 -20.32 -5.43 -10.32
C VAL A 241 -18.90 -5.21 -10.84
N LYS A 242 -18.57 -5.87 -11.95
CA LYS A 242 -17.31 -5.70 -12.67
C LYS A 242 -17.44 -4.52 -13.61
N ILE A 243 -16.96 -3.35 -13.17
CA ILE A 243 -16.99 -2.10 -13.94
C ILE A 243 -15.85 -2.00 -14.96
N ALA A 244 -14.76 -2.74 -14.74
CA ALA A 244 -13.61 -2.86 -15.63
C ALA A 244 -12.91 -4.21 -15.41
N ASP A 245 -11.98 -4.60 -16.28
CA ASP A 245 -11.26 -5.87 -16.13
C ASP A 245 -10.55 -6.02 -14.80
N ASP A 246 -10.01 -4.91 -14.30
CA ASP A 246 -9.20 -4.84 -13.09
C ASP A 246 -9.91 -4.05 -11.98
N ALA A 247 -11.24 -3.87 -12.05
CA ALA A 247 -12.02 -3.22 -10.99
C ALA A 247 -13.43 -3.78 -10.79
N ILE A 248 -13.76 -4.03 -9.52
CA ILE A 248 -15.04 -4.53 -9.05
C ILE A 248 -15.53 -3.63 -7.92
N LEU A 249 -16.80 -3.26 -7.97
CA LEU A 249 -17.48 -2.59 -6.88
C LEU A 249 -18.49 -3.54 -6.25
N VAL A 250 -18.58 -3.52 -4.93
CA VAL A 250 -19.52 -4.38 -4.17
C VAL A 250 -20.53 -3.49 -3.50
N ILE A 251 -21.80 -3.69 -3.87
CA ILE A 251 -22.95 -2.96 -3.33
C ILE A 251 -23.75 -3.89 -2.43
N ARG A 252 -24.27 -3.39 -1.31
CA ARG A 252 -25.22 -4.11 -0.45
C ARG A 252 -26.31 -3.13 -0.05
N ASN A 253 -27.57 -3.49 -0.31
CA ASN A 253 -28.71 -2.64 0.02
C ASN A 253 -28.52 -1.19 -0.48
N GLN A 254 -28.11 -1.04 -1.74
CA GLN A 254 -27.80 0.24 -2.39
C GLN A 254 -26.62 1.02 -1.79
N ASP A 255 -25.87 0.45 -0.85
CA ASP A 255 -24.69 1.09 -0.27
C ASP A 255 -23.38 0.48 -0.80
N LEU A 256 -22.36 1.31 -1.00
CA LEU A 256 -21.04 0.87 -1.44
C LEU A 256 -20.25 0.28 -0.27
N VAL A 257 -20.03 -1.04 -0.31
CA VAL A 257 -19.41 -1.81 0.78
C VAL A 257 -17.90 -1.97 0.58
N SER A 258 -17.46 -2.19 -0.66
CA SER A 258 -16.03 -2.28 -0.95
C SER A 258 -15.71 -1.98 -2.41
N ILE A 259 -14.48 -1.49 -2.61
CA ILE A 259 -13.86 -1.30 -3.92
C ILE A 259 -12.73 -2.31 -4.04
N TRP A 260 -12.76 -3.12 -5.09
CA TRP A 260 -11.68 -4.03 -5.44
C TRP A 260 -11.03 -3.54 -6.72
N VAL A 261 -9.73 -3.34 -6.69
CA VAL A 261 -9.01 -2.82 -7.86
C VAL A 261 -7.62 -3.44 -7.93
N LYS A 262 -7.13 -3.70 -9.14
CA LYS A 262 -5.78 -4.21 -9.33
C LYS A 262 -4.79 -3.04 -9.41
N ALA A 263 -3.73 -3.12 -8.61
CA ALA A 263 -2.54 -2.32 -8.79
C ALA A 263 -1.49 -3.16 -9.54
N SER A 264 -0.35 -3.45 -8.90
CA SER A 264 0.68 -4.36 -9.41
C SER A 264 0.98 -5.44 -8.39
N GLU A 265 1.55 -6.55 -8.85
CA GLU A 265 2.08 -7.59 -7.96
C GLU A 265 3.36 -7.13 -7.25
N ASN A 266 3.61 -7.65 -6.06
CA ASN A 266 4.84 -7.42 -5.29
C ASN A 266 5.22 -5.96 -5.05
N ILE A 267 4.26 -5.03 -5.11
CA ILE A 267 4.42 -3.68 -4.54
C ILE A 267 4.79 -3.84 -3.08
N ALA A 268 6.06 -3.61 -2.79
CA ALA A 268 6.52 -3.51 -1.43
C ALA A 268 6.51 -2.04 -1.07
N PHE A 269 5.92 -1.71 0.07
CA PHE A 269 6.36 -0.56 0.85
C PHE A 269 7.82 -0.84 1.23
N ARG A 270 8.73 -0.46 0.33
CA ARG A 270 10.16 -0.79 0.42
C ARG A 270 10.87 0.13 1.39
#